data_AF-A0A353E834-F1
#
_entry.id   AF-A0A353E834-F1
#
_cell.length_a   1.000
_cell.length_b   1.000
_cell.length_c   1.000
_cell.angle_alpha   90.00
_cell.angle_beta   90.00
_cell.angle_gamma   90.00
#
_symmetry.space_group_name_H-M   'P 1'
#
loop_
_entity.id
_entity.type
_entity.pdbx_description
1 polymer ?
#
loop_
_entity_poly.entity_id
_entity_poly.type
_entity_poly.pdbx_seq_one_letter_code
_entity_poly.pdbx_strand_id
1 'polypeptide(L)'
;DEARLNSGMSPVDWASLTSIRDANGNVYNTDWIDQAVDNGALTTSHSLAFTGGSKTSTYSISGGYTGQDGLIGGSDVSYYKRYNLRANSEHKMFNGLITIGEHIGFVYKDSRGMNTGNIYNNNLRGAFSASPIYPVYDANGNYNSTVGTDWNVNDGNPYGT
;
A
#
# COMPACT_ATOMS: atom_id res chain seq x y z
N ASP A 1 -11.23 -0.06 32.22
CA ASP A 1 -11.61 0.10 33.63
C ASP A 1 -12.09 -1.17 34.31
N GLU A 2 -12.99 -1.93 33.68
CA GLU A 2 -13.55 -3.14 34.30
C GLU A 2 -12.49 -4.18 34.70
N ALA A 3 -11.45 -4.38 33.89
CA ALA A 3 -10.33 -5.24 34.25
C ALA A 3 -9.50 -4.74 35.46
N ARG A 4 -9.36 -3.41 35.63
CA ARG A 4 -8.65 -2.81 36.79
C ARG A 4 -9.48 -2.98 38.07
N LEU A 5 -10.77 -2.73 37.97
CA LEU A 5 -11.74 -2.96 39.05
C LEU A 5 -11.76 -4.44 39.47
N ASN A 6 -11.81 -5.36 38.51
CA ASN A 6 -11.74 -6.80 38.76
C ASN A 6 -10.41 -7.24 39.39
N SER A 7 -9.33 -6.47 39.18
CA SER A 7 -8.02 -6.69 39.79
C SER A 7 -7.82 -5.95 41.12
N GLY A 8 -8.89 -5.37 41.70
CA GLY A 8 -8.85 -4.66 42.99
C GLY A 8 -8.20 -3.28 42.95
N MET A 9 -7.93 -2.73 41.75
CA MET A 9 -7.40 -1.37 41.58
C MET A 9 -8.53 -0.34 41.48
N SER A 10 -8.23 0.90 41.85
CA SER A 10 -9.14 2.04 41.63
C SER A 10 -9.38 2.30 40.14
N PRO A 11 -10.57 2.81 39.74
CA PRO A 11 -10.85 3.27 38.38
C PRO A 11 -9.82 4.25 37.83
N VAL A 12 -9.72 4.37 36.50
CA VAL A 12 -8.92 5.44 35.88
C VAL A 12 -9.67 6.76 36.08
N ASP A 13 -8.97 7.79 36.56
CA ASP A 13 -9.49 9.16 36.51
C ASP A 13 -9.21 9.77 35.14
N TRP A 14 -10.11 9.51 34.19
CA TRP A 14 -10.02 9.99 32.81
C TRP A 14 -10.06 11.51 32.66
N ALA A 15 -10.57 12.24 33.67
CA ALA A 15 -10.60 13.69 33.65
C ALA A 15 -9.20 14.28 33.92
N SER A 16 -8.38 13.58 34.71
CA SER A 16 -7.00 14.00 35.03
C SER A 16 -6.00 13.81 33.89
N LEU A 17 -6.35 13.02 32.87
CA LEU A 17 -5.49 12.75 31.72
C LEU A 17 -5.50 13.92 30.74
N THR A 18 -4.36 14.57 30.62
CA THR A 18 -4.16 15.75 29.76
C THR A 18 -3.57 15.39 28.40
N SER A 19 -2.77 14.33 28.33
CA SER A 19 -2.09 13.93 27.07
C SER A 19 -3.05 13.46 25.98
N ILE A 20 -4.24 12.99 26.38
CA ILE A 20 -5.27 12.49 25.47
C ILE A 20 -6.18 13.59 24.94
N ARG A 21 -5.94 14.86 25.32
CA ARG A 21 -6.83 15.99 25.02
C ARG A 21 -6.21 16.97 24.04
N ASP A 22 -7.05 17.49 23.15
CA ASP A 22 -6.71 18.58 22.25
C ASP A 22 -6.72 19.95 22.97
N ALA A 23 -6.34 21.01 22.25
CA ALA A 23 -6.34 22.37 22.78
C ALA A 23 -7.73 22.89 23.22
N ASN A 24 -8.80 22.24 22.76
CA ASN A 24 -10.19 22.55 23.11
C ASN A 24 -10.71 21.68 24.27
N GLY A 25 -9.89 20.77 24.82
CA GLY A 25 -10.23 19.85 25.89
C GLY A 25 -10.95 18.57 25.45
N ASN A 26 -11.15 18.36 24.15
CA ASN A 26 -11.76 17.14 23.61
C ASN A 26 -10.74 16.00 23.60
N VAL A 27 -11.21 14.77 23.81
CA VAL A 27 -10.34 13.60 23.67
C VAL A 27 -10.03 13.37 22.18
N TYR A 28 -8.78 13.08 21.84
CA TYR A 28 -8.42 12.72 20.48
C TYR A 28 -9.20 11.48 20.01
N ASN A 29 -9.49 11.45 18.71
CA ASN A 29 -10.19 10.34 18.07
C ASN A 29 -9.54 10.07 16.70
N THR A 30 -8.31 9.57 16.76
CA THR A 30 -7.52 9.23 15.57
C THR A 30 -8.01 7.90 15.01
N ASP A 31 -8.52 7.93 13.77
CA ASP A 31 -8.80 6.72 13.00
C ASP A 31 -7.52 6.25 12.31
N TRP A 32 -6.78 5.36 12.95
CA TRP A 32 -5.51 4.84 12.44
C TRP A 32 -5.64 4.09 11.11
N ILE A 33 -6.81 3.52 10.81
CA ILE A 33 -7.04 2.83 9.54
C ILE A 33 -7.23 3.86 8.44
N ASP A 34 -8.03 4.90 8.67
CA ASP A 34 -8.18 6.00 7.72
C ASP A 34 -6.84 6.70 7.45
N GLN A 35 -6.03 6.91 8.49
CA GLN A 35 -4.68 7.47 8.33
C GLN A 35 -3.76 6.54 7.52
N ALA A 36 -3.89 5.22 7.64
CA ALA A 36 -3.09 4.27 6.88
C ALA A 36 -3.54 4.13 5.41
N VAL A 37 -4.75 4.59 5.05
CA VAL A 37 -5.30 4.51 3.70
C VAL A 37 -4.84 5.71 2.87
N ASP A 38 -4.15 5.44 1.77
CA ASP A 38 -3.87 6.42 0.73
C ASP A 38 -5.04 6.50 -0.26
N ASN A 39 -5.86 7.54 -0.10
CA ASN A 39 -7.00 7.83 -0.97
C ASN A 39 -6.58 8.22 -2.41
N GLY A 40 -5.29 8.43 -2.67
CA GLY A 40 -4.72 8.77 -3.97
C GLY A 40 -4.13 7.59 -4.74
N ALA A 41 -4.30 6.34 -4.29
CA ALA A 41 -3.73 5.18 -4.96
C ALA A 41 -4.26 5.02 -6.41
N LEU A 42 -3.39 5.28 -7.39
CA LEU A 42 -3.75 5.24 -8.81
C LEU A 42 -3.43 3.89 -9.43
N THR A 43 -4.28 3.46 -10.36
CA THR A 43 -3.99 2.35 -11.28
C THR A 43 -4.02 2.87 -12.70
N THR A 44 -2.94 2.64 -13.44
CA THR A 44 -2.77 3.09 -14.82
C THR A 44 -2.35 1.93 -15.71
N SER A 45 -2.83 1.94 -16.94
CA SER A 45 -2.43 0.97 -17.95
C SER A 45 -2.35 1.63 -19.31
N HIS A 46 -1.22 1.41 -19.99
CA HIS A 46 -0.94 1.93 -21.31
C HIS A 46 -0.50 0.79 -22.20
N SER A 47 -1.04 0.73 -23.41
CA SER A 47 -0.63 -0.23 -24.42
C SER A 47 -0.47 0.45 -25.77
N LEU A 48 0.58 0.07 -26.47
CA LEU A 48 0.87 0.50 -27.82
C LEU A 48 1.11 -0.74 -28.67
N ALA A 49 0.50 -0.77 -29.85
CA ALA A 49 0.66 -1.86 -30.79
C ALA A 49 0.86 -1.32 -32.19
N PHE A 50 1.84 -1.88 -32.88
CA PHE A 50 2.13 -1.63 -34.27
C PHE A 50 1.95 -2.94 -35.02
N THR A 51 1.16 -2.90 -36.08
CA THR A 51 0.95 -4.02 -36.98
C THR A 51 1.25 -3.59 -38.39
N GLY A 52 1.81 -4.51 -39.18
CA GLY A 52 2.17 -4.24 -40.55
C GLY A 52 2.34 -5.53 -41.33
N GLY A 53 2.31 -5.43 -42.65
CA GLY A 53 2.49 -6.60 -43.48
C GLY A 53 2.31 -6.32 -44.96
N SER A 54 2.69 -7.30 -45.76
CA SER A 54 2.50 -7.41 -47.20
C SER A 54 1.88 -8.77 -47.54
N LYS A 55 1.74 -9.10 -48.82
CA LYS A 55 1.20 -10.41 -49.25
C LYS A 55 2.03 -11.61 -48.77
N THR A 56 3.32 -11.41 -48.47
CA THR A 56 4.26 -12.49 -48.13
C THR A 56 4.75 -12.44 -46.69
N SER A 57 4.44 -11.40 -45.92
CA SER A 57 4.88 -11.29 -44.53
C SER A 57 3.94 -10.45 -43.69
N THR A 58 3.68 -10.86 -42.46
CA THR A 58 2.93 -10.10 -41.47
C THR A 58 3.75 -9.99 -40.20
N TYR A 59 3.66 -8.85 -39.51
CA TYR A 59 4.32 -8.64 -38.24
C TYR A 59 3.46 -7.78 -37.31
N SER A 60 3.65 -8.01 -36.01
CA SER A 60 3.01 -7.27 -34.93
C SER A 60 3.97 -7.12 -33.77
N ILE A 61 4.17 -5.87 -33.34
CA ILE A 61 4.97 -5.54 -32.17
C ILE A 61 4.06 -4.76 -31.22
N SER A 62 3.96 -5.20 -29.96
CA SER A 62 3.23 -4.49 -28.93
C SER A 62 4.03 -4.33 -27.65
N GLY A 63 3.83 -3.20 -27.00
CA GLY A 63 4.38 -2.86 -25.71
C GLY A 63 3.26 -2.44 -24.76
N GLY A 64 3.46 -2.67 -23.48
CA GLY A 64 2.52 -2.22 -22.46
C GLY A 64 3.19 -1.97 -21.12
N TYR A 65 2.59 -1.05 -20.38
CA TYR A 65 2.92 -0.73 -19.01
C TYR A 65 1.65 -0.77 -18.17
N THR A 66 1.74 -1.36 -16.97
CA THR A 66 0.70 -1.29 -15.96
C THR A 66 1.36 -0.90 -14.64
N GLY A 67 0.85 0.16 -14.01
CA GLY A 67 1.26 0.62 -12.70
C GLY A 67 0.07 0.64 -11.74
N GLN A 68 0.25 0.17 -10.53
CA GLN A 68 -0.73 0.21 -9.46
C GLN A 68 -0.03 0.60 -8.16
N ASP A 69 -0.50 1.68 -7.56
CA ASP A 69 -0.07 2.12 -6.24
C ASP A 69 -0.86 1.37 -5.15
N GLY A 70 -0.22 1.16 -4.01
CA GLY A 70 -0.82 0.50 -2.86
C GLY A 70 -1.84 1.40 -2.18
N LEU A 71 -3.00 0.82 -1.82
CA LEU A 71 -4.02 1.52 -1.06
C LEU A 71 -3.58 1.81 0.37
N ILE A 72 -2.81 0.92 1.00
CA ILE A 72 -2.34 1.10 2.37
C ILE A 72 -0.91 1.63 2.35
N GLY A 73 -0.70 2.80 2.94
CA GLY A 73 0.59 3.48 3.01
C GLY A 73 1.12 4.00 1.66
N GLY A 74 0.29 3.98 0.62
CA GLY A 74 0.66 4.47 -0.71
C GLY A 74 1.72 3.63 -1.43
N SER A 75 2.27 4.21 -2.50
CA SER A 75 3.30 3.59 -3.35
C SER A 75 4.63 3.34 -2.64
N ASP A 76 4.88 3.99 -1.49
CA ASP A 76 6.08 3.76 -0.68
C ASP A 76 6.02 2.42 0.07
N VAL A 77 4.82 1.98 0.47
CA VAL A 77 4.61 0.74 1.24
C VAL A 77 4.30 -0.45 0.34
N SER A 78 3.49 -0.25 -0.70
CA SER A 78 3.08 -1.31 -1.62
C SER A 78 2.89 -0.76 -3.02
N TYR A 79 3.37 -1.47 -4.04
CA TYR A 79 3.18 -1.09 -5.44
C TYR A 79 3.34 -2.29 -6.37
N TYR A 80 2.79 -2.16 -7.57
CA TYR A 80 2.95 -3.13 -8.65
C TYR A 80 3.20 -2.42 -9.98
N LYS A 81 4.30 -2.77 -10.65
CA LYS A 81 4.68 -2.27 -11.98
C LYS A 81 4.98 -3.45 -12.89
N ARG A 82 4.36 -3.47 -14.06
CA ARG A 82 4.57 -4.49 -15.08
C ARG A 82 4.84 -3.86 -16.44
N TYR A 83 5.91 -4.30 -17.06
CA TYR A 83 6.27 -3.98 -18.45
C TYR A 83 6.12 -5.24 -19.28
N ASN A 84 5.46 -5.15 -20.43
CA ASN A 84 5.32 -6.26 -21.35
C ASN A 84 5.71 -5.85 -22.77
N LEU A 85 6.43 -6.72 -23.46
CA LEU A 85 6.78 -6.60 -24.87
C LEU A 85 6.39 -7.90 -25.58
N ARG A 86 5.76 -7.80 -26.74
CA ARG A 86 5.39 -8.94 -27.58
C ARG A 86 5.75 -8.62 -29.02
N ALA A 87 6.46 -9.53 -29.68
CA ALA A 87 6.71 -9.48 -31.10
C ALA A 87 6.21 -10.78 -31.74
N ASN A 88 5.52 -10.65 -32.86
CA ASN A 88 5.06 -11.78 -33.66
C ASN A 88 5.39 -11.47 -35.11
N SER A 89 5.95 -12.42 -35.85
CA SER A 89 6.16 -12.31 -37.28
C SER A 89 5.79 -13.61 -37.98
N GLU A 90 5.31 -13.53 -39.20
CA GLU A 90 5.07 -14.66 -40.09
C GLU A 90 5.57 -14.29 -41.49
N HIS A 91 6.28 -15.22 -42.12
CA HIS A 91 6.90 -15.06 -43.42
C HIS A 91 6.59 -16.26 -44.31
N LYS A 92 5.92 -16.01 -45.44
CA LYS A 92 5.63 -16.98 -46.49
C LYS A 92 6.72 -16.94 -47.54
N MET A 93 7.52 -17.99 -47.59
CA MET A 93 8.63 -18.19 -48.53
C MET A 93 8.21 -19.13 -49.67
N PHE A 94 8.93 -19.08 -50.80
CA PHE A 94 8.71 -19.96 -51.96
C PHE A 94 7.25 -19.99 -52.44
N ASN A 95 6.66 -18.82 -52.69
CA ASN A 95 5.24 -18.66 -53.07
C ASN A 95 4.24 -19.33 -52.11
N GLY A 96 4.59 -19.43 -50.82
CA GLY A 96 3.75 -20.03 -49.79
C GLY A 96 3.96 -21.53 -49.59
N LEU A 97 4.98 -22.13 -50.20
CA LEU A 97 5.34 -23.53 -49.95
C LEU A 97 5.91 -23.72 -48.53
N ILE A 98 6.56 -22.69 -47.97
CA ILE A 98 7.14 -22.73 -46.62
C ILE A 98 6.70 -21.48 -45.86
N THR A 99 6.21 -21.66 -44.63
CA THR A 99 5.87 -20.55 -43.72
C THR A 99 6.76 -20.65 -42.49
N ILE A 100 7.43 -19.55 -42.14
CA ILE A 100 8.22 -19.42 -40.92
C ILE A 100 7.59 -18.34 -40.06
N GLY A 101 7.31 -18.67 -38.81
CA GLY A 101 6.77 -17.72 -37.83
C GLY A 101 7.67 -17.61 -36.62
N GLU A 102 7.68 -16.42 -36.03
CA GLU A 102 8.36 -16.09 -34.79
C GLU A 102 7.36 -15.55 -33.78
N HIS A 103 7.51 -15.97 -32.52
CA HIS A 103 6.73 -15.46 -31.41
C HIS A 103 7.64 -15.19 -30.20
N ILE A 104 7.81 -13.92 -29.85
CA ILE A 104 8.57 -13.48 -28.68
C ILE A 104 7.64 -12.77 -27.71
N GLY A 105 7.74 -13.15 -26.43
CA GLY A 105 7.11 -12.43 -25.32
C GLY A 105 8.14 -12.18 -24.22
N PHE A 106 8.17 -10.95 -23.73
CA PHE A 106 8.99 -10.54 -22.59
C PHE A 106 8.12 -9.80 -21.57
N VAL A 107 8.31 -10.13 -20.30
CA VAL A 107 7.60 -9.49 -19.19
C VAL A 107 8.61 -9.20 -18.08
N TYR A 108 8.62 -7.96 -17.63
CA TYR A 108 9.34 -7.54 -16.43
C TYR A 108 8.34 -7.05 -15.38
N LYS A 109 8.52 -7.50 -14.14
CA LYS A 109 7.68 -7.14 -13.00
C LYS A 109 8.56 -6.60 -11.89
N ASP A 110 8.18 -5.45 -11.36
CA ASP A 110 8.72 -4.85 -10.16
C ASP A 110 7.55 -4.58 -9.21
N SER A 111 7.60 -5.16 -8.01
CA SER A 111 6.49 -5.07 -7.07
C SER A 111 6.98 -5.17 -5.64
N ARG A 112 6.36 -4.37 -4.78
CA ARG A 112 6.47 -4.46 -3.33
C ARG A 112 5.09 -4.80 -2.78
N GLY A 113 4.99 -5.90 -2.06
CA GLY A 113 3.76 -6.31 -1.41
C GLY A 113 3.74 -5.96 0.08
N MET A 114 2.56 -6.04 0.67
CA MET A 114 2.39 -5.99 2.12
C MET A 114 2.56 -7.39 2.72
N ASN A 115 3.02 -7.44 3.96
CA ASN A 115 3.00 -8.64 4.76
C ASN A 115 1.59 -8.91 5.29
N THR A 116 1.03 -10.06 4.91
CA THR A 116 -0.33 -10.49 5.24
C THR A 116 -0.31 -11.78 6.06
N GLY A 117 0.67 -11.91 6.96
CA GLY A 117 0.84 -13.09 7.80
C GLY A 117 -0.26 -13.21 8.88
N ASN A 118 0.12 -13.67 10.07
CA ASN A 118 -0.82 -13.82 11.17
C ASN A 118 -1.09 -12.48 11.89
N ILE A 119 -1.87 -12.54 12.98
CA ILE A 119 -2.21 -11.39 13.82
C ILE A 119 -0.99 -10.61 14.36
N TYR A 120 0.19 -11.25 14.42
CA TYR A 120 1.43 -10.64 14.91
C TYR A 120 2.33 -10.10 13.80
N ASN A 121 2.19 -10.62 12.58
CA ASN A 121 3.08 -10.36 11.45
C ASN A 121 2.31 -9.87 10.22
N ASN A 122 1.73 -8.68 10.34
CA ASN A 122 1.06 -7.98 9.25
C ASN A 122 1.24 -6.46 9.37
N ASN A 123 1.20 -5.76 8.23
CA ASN A 123 1.43 -4.31 8.17
C ASN A 123 0.34 -3.46 8.87
N LEU A 124 -0.85 -4.01 9.13
CA LEU A 124 -1.96 -3.26 9.74
C LEU A 124 -2.06 -3.47 11.26
N ARG A 125 -1.26 -4.37 11.83
CA ARG A 125 -1.32 -4.71 13.26
C ARG A 125 -1.17 -3.47 14.13
N GLY A 126 -0.21 -2.61 13.80
CA GLY A 126 0.00 -1.35 14.52
C GLY A 126 -1.28 -0.52 14.55
N ALA A 127 -1.88 -0.30 13.39
CA ALA A 127 -3.11 0.49 13.27
C ALA A 127 -4.31 -0.12 14.03
N PHE A 128 -4.42 -1.46 14.09
CA PHE A 128 -5.48 -2.13 14.87
C PHE A 128 -5.25 -2.15 16.39
N SER A 129 -4.00 -2.04 16.84
CA SER A 129 -3.67 -2.13 18.27
C SER A 129 -3.42 -0.77 18.93
N ALA A 130 -3.16 0.26 18.12
CA ALA A 130 -2.96 1.62 18.59
C ALA A 130 -4.24 2.21 19.18
N SER A 131 -4.11 2.85 20.34
CA SER A 131 -5.21 3.59 20.95
C SER A 131 -5.62 4.78 20.09
N PRO A 132 -6.92 5.05 19.87
CA PRO A 132 -7.36 6.20 19.08
C PRO A 132 -7.24 7.54 19.81
N ILE A 133 -6.88 7.52 21.11
CA ILE A 133 -6.96 8.70 21.99
C ILE A 133 -5.69 9.55 22.03
N TYR A 134 -4.82 9.42 21.03
CA TYR A 134 -3.66 10.29 20.84
C TYR A 134 -3.50 10.65 19.35
N PRO A 135 -2.96 11.84 19.03
CA PRO A 135 -2.84 12.31 17.65
C PRO A 135 -1.68 11.62 16.91
N VAL A 136 -1.71 11.67 15.58
CA VAL A 136 -0.63 11.16 14.71
C VAL A 136 0.67 11.97 14.86
N TYR A 137 0.57 13.29 15.01
CA TYR A 137 1.73 14.18 15.08
C TYR A 137 1.75 14.95 16.41
N ASP A 138 2.95 15.24 16.92
CA ASP A 138 3.16 16.12 18.05
C ASP A 138 3.01 17.60 17.63
N ALA A 139 3.09 18.52 18.59
CA ALA A 139 2.98 19.97 18.33
C ALA A 139 4.10 20.54 17.42
N ASN A 140 5.20 19.81 17.25
CA ASN A 140 6.33 20.18 16.41
C ASN A 140 6.27 19.52 15.01
N GLY A 141 5.25 18.70 14.73
CA GLY A 141 5.08 17.97 13.48
C GLY A 141 5.84 16.65 13.37
N ASN A 142 6.46 16.16 14.45
CA ASN A 142 7.07 14.83 14.49
C ASN A 142 6.00 13.76 14.76
N TYR A 143 6.28 12.50 14.44
CA TYR A 143 5.39 11.41 14.83
C TYR A 143 5.23 11.36 16.35
N ASN A 144 3.97 11.45 16.79
CA ASN A 144 3.66 11.46 18.21
C ASN A 144 3.91 10.07 18.82
N SER A 145 4.43 10.03 20.03
CA SER A 145 4.61 8.79 20.81
C SER A 145 3.95 8.96 22.16
N THR A 146 3.36 7.90 22.68
CA THR A 146 2.75 7.96 24.01
C THR A 146 3.80 7.77 25.12
N VAL A 147 5.07 7.55 24.78
CA VAL A 147 6.19 7.49 25.73
C VAL A 147 6.27 8.79 26.52
N GLY A 148 6.12 8.70 27.85
CA GLY A 148 6.12 9.85 28.75
C GLY A 148 4.77 10.54 28.95
N THR A 149 3.68 9.96 28.43
CA THR A 149 2.31 10.46 28.66
C THR A 149 1.69 9.92 29.95
N ASP A 150 0.65 10.60 30.43
CA ASP A 150 -0.15 10.19 31.61
C ASP A 150 -1.13 9.05 31.34
N TRP A 151 -1.31 8.63 30.08
CA TRP A 151 -2.25 7.58 29.68
C TRP A 151 -1.61 6.20 29.52
N ASN A 152 -0.68 6.04 28.57
CA ASN A 152 -0.03 4.77 28.25
C ASN A 152 1.37 5.05 27.73
N VAL A 153 2.44 4.57 28.37
CA VAL A 153 3.82 4.88 27.96
C VAL A 153 4.41 3.93 26.93
N ASN A 154 3.64 2.94 26.46
CA ASN A 154 4.16 1.84 25.64
C ASN A 154 3.63 1.83 24.19
N ASP A 155 2.74 2.75 23.81
CA ASP A 155 2.19 2.78 22.45
C ASP A 155 3.07 3.64 21.54
N GLY A 156 3.57 2.99 20.49
CA GLY A 156 4.26 3.65 19.38
C GLY A 156 3.27 4.09 18.30
N ASN A 157 3.69 5.06 17.49
CA ASN A 157 2.91 5.52 16.35
C ASN A 157 2.90 4.48 15.23
N PRO A 158 1.75 3.91 14.84
CA PRO A 158 1.71 2.91 13.79
C PRO A 158 1.86 3.48 12.37
N TYR A 159 1.75 4.80 12.20
CA TYR A 159 1.85 5.46 10.89
C TYR A 159 3.30 5.72 10.47
N GLY A 160 4.22 5.90 11.42
CA GLY A 160 5.64 6.21 11.16
C GLY A 160 6.60 5.01 11.19
N THR A 161 6.09 3.78 11.22
CA THR A 161 6.86 2.52 11.37
C THR A 161 6.86 1.65 10.12
#